data_AF-A0A2D6F3G1-F1
#
_entry.id   AF-A0A2D6F3G1-F1
#
_cell.length_a   1.000
_cell.length_b   1.000
_cell.length_c   1.000
_cell.angle_alpha   90.00
_cell.angle_beta   90.00
_cell.angle_gamma   90.00
#
_symmetry.space_group_name_H-M   'P 1'
#
loop_
_entity.id
_entity.type
_entity.pdbx_description
1 polymer ?
#
loop_
_entity_poly.entity_id
_entity_poly.type
_entity_poly.pdbx_seq_one_letter_code
_entity_poly.pdbx_strand_id
1 'polypeptide(L)'
;MAPYKKNRNQPEGDGIIRVRLPRDNQVLGLVEQRLGASRMRIRCFDGKTRICRIPGRLKRSLWVRAGDTVLVEPWELGGDAKGDILYKYRGAQVDILKKKGLLKAAEEFEEF
;
A
#
# COMPACT_ATOMS: atom_id res chain seq x y z
N MET A 1 -17.17 -29.10 19.94
CA MET A 1 -16.41 -28.78 18.73
C MET A 1 -16.55 -27.27 18.49
N ALA A 2 -15.53 -26.48 18.79
CA ALA A 2 -15.63 -25.01 18.74
C ALA A 2 -15.77 -24.52 17.28
N PRO A 3 -16.68 -23.58 16.97
CA PRO A 3 -16.85 -23.10 15.61
C PRO A 3 -15.60 -22.34 15.16
N TYR A 4 -15.08 -22.71 14.00
CA TYR A 4 -13.92 -22.12 13.34
C TYR A 4 -14.16 -20.61 13.12
N LYS A 5 -13.39 -19.76 13.81
CA LYS A 5 -13.46 -18.29 13.64
C LYS A 5 -13.02 -17.90 12.23
N LYS A 6 -13.99 -17.72 11.34
CA LYS A 6 -13.85 -17.11 10.02
C LYS A 6 -13.37 -15.67 10.20
N ASN A 7 -12.09 -15.40 9.94
CA ASN A 7 -11.55 -14.04 9.94
C ASN A 7 -12.19 -13.26 8.79
N ARG A 8 -13.14 -12.41 9.15
CA ARG A 8 -13.82 -11.41 8.32
C ARG A 8 -12.79 -10.44 7.75
N ASN A 9 -12.28 -10.73 6.55
CA ASN A 9 -11.71 -9.69 5.69
C ASN A 9 -12.78 -9.18 4.72
N GLN A 10 -13.93 -8.80 5.29
CA GLN A 10 -15.08 -8.27 4.57
C GLN A 10 -15.50 -7.00 5.29
N PRO A 11 -15.47 -5.82 4.65
CA PRO A 11 -16.43 -4.80 5.01
C PRO A 11 -17.78 -5.29 4.46
N GLU A 12 -18.57 -5.95 5.30
CA GLU A 12 -20.01 -6.04 5.11
C GLU A 12 -20.61 -4.74 5.65
N GLY A 13 -21.30 -3.99 4.79
CA GLY A 13 -22.01 -2.78 5.16
C GLY A 13 -22.17 -1.84 3.97
N ASP A 14 -23.42 -1.63 3.56
CA ASP A 14 -23.91 -0.66 2.59
C ASP A 14 -23.07 0.62 2.37
N GLY A 15 -22.83 0.92 1.10
CA GLY A 15 -22.90 2.29 0.57
C GLY A 15 -21.74 3.27 0.80
N ILE A 16 -20.77 3.03 1.69
CA ILE A 16 -19.65 3.97 1.89
C ILE A 16 -18.32 3.23 1.97
N ILE A 17 -17.59 3.21 0.84
CA ILE A 17 -16.24 2.66 0.77
C ILE A 17 -15.32 3.49 1.67
N ARG A 18 -15.09 3.04 2.91
CA ARG A 18 -14.14 3.65 3.83
C ARG A 18 -12.72 3.39 3.33
N VAL A 19 -12.06 4.45 2.89
CA VAL A 19 -10.66 4.42 2.46
C VAL A 19 -9.78 4.87 3.61
N ARG A 20 -8.76 4.07 3.93
CA ARG A 20 -7.71 4.48 4.87
C ARG A 20 -6.87 5.58 4.21
N LEU A 21 -6.90 6.77 4.77
CA LEU A 21 -6.02 7.86 4.36
C LEU A 21 -4.63 7.67 4.98
N PRO A 22 -3.55 8.04 4.27
CA PRO A 22 -2.22 8.12 4.87
C PRO A 22 -2.26 9.11 6.05
N ARG A 23 -1.57 8.76 7.14
CA ARG A 23 -1.40 9.61 8.33
C ARG A 23 0.07 9.66 8.69
N ASP A 24 0.49 10.72 9.38
CA ASP A 24 1.84 10.88 9.90
C ASP A 24 2.88 10.83 8.77
N ASN A 25 3.91 9.99 8.91
CA ASN A 25 4.99 9.81 7.93
C ASN A 25 4.67 8.77 6.84
N GLN A 26 3.42 8.31 6.73
CA GLN A 26 3.05 7.28 5.75
C GLN A 26 2.94 7.85 4.34
N VAL A 27 3.48 7.13 3.37
CA VAL A 27 3.54 7.53 1.97
C VAL A 27 2.81 6.48 1.13
N LEU A 28 2.06 6.94 0.14
CA LEU A 28 1.50 6.05 -0.87
C LEU A 28 2.63 5.58 -1.80
N GLY A 29 2.47 4.41 -2.40
CA GLY A 29 3.38 3.98 -3.46
C GLY A 29 2.78 2.94 -4.37
N LEU A 30 3.41 2.79 -5.53
CA LEU A 30 3.12 1.75 -6.51
C LEU A 30 4.24 0.70 -6.49
N VAL A 31 3.84 -0.56 -6.43
CA VAL A 31 4.81 -1.66 -6.43
C VAL A 31 5.36 -1.86 -7.84
N GLU A 32 6.64 -1.63 -8.02
CA GLU A 32 7.30 -1.86 -9.32
C GLU A 32 7.68 -3.34 -9.47
N GLN A 33 8.45 -3.86 -8.51
CA GLN A 33 9.06 -5.19 -8.65
C GLN A 33 9.16 -5.90 -7.31
N ARG A 34 9.02 -7.22 -7.33
CA ARG A 34 9.33 -8.09 -6.18
C ARG A 34 10.82 -8.43 -6.18
N LEU A 35 11.48 -8.20 -5.05
CA LEU A 35 12.92 -8.48 -4.88
C LEU A 35 13.19 -9.84 -4.20
N GLY A 36 12.14 -10.51 -3.73
CA GLY A 36 12.27 -11.75 -2.95
C GLY A 36 12.47 -11.48 -1.45
N ALA A 37 12.55 -12.55 -0.65
CA ALA A 37 12.70 -12.46 0.81
C ALA A 37 11.67 -11.55 1.53
N SER A 38 10.45 -11.45 1.00
CA SER A 38 9.39 -10.53 1.49
C SER A 38 9.71 -9.03 1.33
N ARG A 39 10.63 -8.69 0.42
CA ARG A 39 11.00 -7.32 0.05
C ARG A 39 10.47 -7.00 -1.35
N MET A 40 10.05 -5.75 -1.53
CA MET A 40 9.55 -5.23 -2.80
C MET A 40 10.12 -3.85 -3.06
N ARG A 41 10.37 -3.54 -4.33
CA ARG A 41 10.70 -2.19 -4.78
C ARG A 41 9.39 -1.43 -5.00
N ILE A 42 9.26 -0.30 -4.33
CA ILE A 42 8.07 0.55 -4.39
C ILE A 42 8.51 1.93 -4.84
N ARG A 43 7.85 2.43 -5.88
CA ARG A 43 7.94 3.83 -6.27
C ARG A 43 6.92 4.61 -5.45
N CYS A 44 7.40 5.40 -4.52
CA CYS A 44 6.57 6.20 -3.65
C CYS A 44 6.15 7.50 -4.37
N PHE A 45 4.99 8.04 -4.00
CA PHE A 45 4.46 9.28 -4.58
C PHE A 45 5.21 10.54 -4.11
N ASP A 46 6.16 10.40 -3.19
CA ASP A 46 7.14 11.43 -2.81
C ASP A 46 8.31 11.55 -3.81
N GLY A 47 8.29 10.78 -4.90
CA GLY A 47 9.33 10.74 -5.92
C GLY A 47 10.51 9.83 -5.58
N LYS A 48 10.52 9.17 -4.41
CA LYS A 48 11.60 8.27 -4.00
C LYS A 48 11.24 6.81 -4.28
N THR A 49 12.25 6.02 -4.59
CA THR A 49 12.10 4.56 -4.71
C THR A 49 12.62 3.89 -3.44
N ARG A 50 11.76 3.11 -2.78
CA ARG A 50 12.03 2.49 -1.49
C ARG A 50 11.97 0.97 -1.57
N ILE A 51 12.91 0.30 -0.93
CA ILE A 51 12.86 -1.15 -0.70
C ILE A 51 12.04 -1.38 0.56
N CYS A 52 10.83 -1.87 0.37
CA CYS A 52 9.88 -2.06 1.45
C CYS A 52 9.76 -3.53 1.83
N ARG A 53 9.69 -3.79 3.14
CA ARG A 53 9.49 -5.13 3.70
C ARG A 53 8.01 -5.35 4.03
N ILE A 54 7.52 -6.57 3.85
CA ILE A 54 6.24 -6.98 4.41
C ILE A 54 6.48 -7.48 5.83
N PRO A 55 5.92 -6.83 6.88
CA PRO A 55 6.07 -7.30 8.24
C PRO A 55 5.43 -8.69 8.39
N GLY A 56 6.05 -9.56 9.18
CA GLY A 56 5.68 -10.98 9.27
C GLY A 56 4.20 -11.20 9.61
N ARG A 57 3.61 -10.31 10.42
CA ARG A 57 2.18 -10.30 10.75
C ARG A 57 1.27 -10.18 9.53
N LEU A 58 1.68 -9.43 8.51
CA LEU A 58 0.92 -9.18 7.29
C LEU A 58 1.28 -10.14 6.15
N LYS A 59 2.39 -10.88 6.26
CA LYS A 59 2.88 -11.76 5.19
C LYS A 59 1.87 -12.81 4.72
N ARG A 60 1.01 -13.31 5.61
CA ARG A 60 -0.03 -14.31 5.28
C ARG A 60 -1.33 -13.70 4.74
N SER A 61 -1.63 -12.45 5.08
CA SER A 61 -2.89 -11.79 4.73
C SER A 61 -2.78 -10.83 3.55
N LEU A 62 -1.61 -10.24 3.34
CA LEU A 62 -1.39 -9.19 2.35
C LEU A 62 -0.81 -9.77 1.06
N TRP A 63 -1.67 -9.96 0.06
CA TRP A 63 -1.24 -10.43 -1.26
C TRP A 63 -0.95 -9.28 -2.21
N VAL A 64 0.33 -8.94 -2.35
CA VAL A 64 0.81 -7.78 -3.12
C VAL A 64 1.59 -8.22 -4.35
N ARG A 65 1.19 -7.75 -5.53
CA ARG A 65 1.83 -7.97 -6.84
C ARG A 65 2.41 -6.65 -7.38
N ALA A 66 3.22 -6.73 -8.43
CA ALA A 66 3.60 -5.54 -9.19
C ALA A 66 2.36 -4.86 -9.77
N GLY A 67 2.35 -3.53 -9.79
CA GLY A 67 1.21 -2.69 -10.20
C GLY A 67 0.19 -2.40 -9.11
N ASP A 68 0.28 -3.03 -7.93
CA ASP A 68 -0.62 -2.71 -6.81
C ASP A 68 -0.24 -1.37 -6.16
N THR A 69 -1.26 -0.60 -5.76
CA THR A 69 -1.09 0.59 -4.91
C THR A 69 -1.10 0.19 -3.43
N VAL A 70 -0.11 0.65 -2.68
CA VAL A 70 0.10 0.28 -1.29
C VAL A 70 0.41 1.49 -0.42
N LEU A 71 0.19 1.32 0.88
CA LEU A 71 0.58 2.25 1.92
C LEU A 71 1.91 1.81 2.53
N VAL A 72 2.88 2.69 2.50
CA VAL A 72 4.24 2.47 2.98
C VAL A 72 4.50 3.34 4.21
N GLU A 73 5.14 2.76 5.21
CA GLU A 73 5.69 3.48 6.34
C GLU A 73 7.22 3.50 6.23
N PRO A 74 7.84 4.64 5.87
CA PRO A 74 9.28 4.76 5.79
C PRO A 74 9.92 4.66 7.17
N TRP A 75 11.13 4.11 7.23
CA TRP A 75 11.88 4.00 8.48
C TRP A 75 12.57 5.32 8.83
N GLU A 76 12.46 5.76 10.08
CA GLU A 76 13.07 7.03 10.54
C GLU A 76 14.60 6.98 10.59
N LEU A 77 15.18 5.86 11.04
CA LEU A 77 16.62 5.71 11.28
C LEU A 77 17.38 5.05 10.11
N GLY A 78 16.66 4.57 9.08
CA GLY A 78 17.19 3.62 8.08
C GLY A 78 17.54 4.23 6.71
N GLY A 79 17.43 5.54 6.58
CA GLY A 79 17.54 6.26 5.30
C GLY A 79 16.29 6.09 4.45
N ASP A 80 15.97 7.13 3.68
CA ASP A 80 14.77 7.17 2.83
C ASP A 80 14.59 5.98 1.87
N ALA A 81 15.62 5.16 1.69
CA ALA A 81 15.62 3.97 0.85
C ALA A 81 14.81 2.78 1.41
N LYS A 82 14.40 2.77 2.70
CA LYS A 82 13.74 1.62 3.33
C LYS A 82 12.41 1.96 3.99
N GLY A 83 11.51 0.97 4.06
CA GLY A 83 10.23 1.08 4.73
C GLY A 83 9.53 -0.26 4.93
N ASP A 84 8.34 -0.22 5.51
CA ASP A 84 7.44 -1.37 5.64
C ASP A 84 6.11 -1.15 4.91
N ILE A 85 5.55 -2.24 4.36
CA ILE A 85 4.23 -2.21 3.70
C ILE A 85 3.14 -2.49 4.74
N LEU A 86 2.25 -1.53 4.93
CA LEU A 86 1.16 -1.63 5.91
C LEU A 86 -0.16 -2.11 5.31
N TYR A 87 -0.49 -1.65 4.10
CA TYR A 87 -1.80 -1.89 3.51
C TYR A 87 -1.73 -1.92 1.99
N LYS A 88 -2.64 -2.69 1.38
CA LYS A 88 -2.86 -2.74 -0.06
C LYS A 88 -4.24 -2.16 -0.36
N TYR A 89 -4.28 -1.16 -1.22
CA TYR A 89 -5.53 -0.61 -1.71
C TYR A 89 -6.12 -1.50 -2.81
N ARG A 90 -7.45 -1.61 -2.83
CA ARG A 90 -8.19 -2.18 -3.96
C ARG A 90 -8.41 -1.11 -5.03
N GLY A 91 -8.62 -1.50 -6.28
CA GLY A 91 -8.88 -0.57 -7.40
C GLY A 91 -9.88 0.54 -7.04
N ALA A 92 -11.07 0.18 -6.57
CA ALA A 92 -12.09 1.15 -6.16
C ALA A 92 -11.64 2.14 -5.06
N GLN A 93 -10.75 1.71 -4.14
CA GLN A 93 -10.19 2.62 -3.13
C GLN A 93 -9.12 3.54 -3.74
N VAL A 94 -8.36 3.07 -4.73
CA VAL A 94 -7.42 3.88 -5.51
C VAL A 94 -8.17 4.97 -6.27
N ASP A 95 -9.30 4.65 -6.90
CA ASP A 95 -10.12 5.65 -7.59
C ASP A 95 -10.61 6.76 -6.65
N ILE A 96 -10.98 6.40 -5.42
CA ILE A 96 -11.36 7.38 -4.40
C ILE A 96 -10.15 8.24 -3.97
N LEU A 97 -8.97 7.64 -3.82
CA LEU A 97 -7.74 8.39 -3.52
C LEU A 97 -7.35 9.35 -4.66
N LYS A 98 -7.55 8.94 -5.92
CA LYS A 98 -7.37 9.78 -7.11
C LYS A 98 -8.33 10.95 -7.09
N LYS A 99 -9.63 10.70 -6.88
CA LYS A 99 -10.67 11.74 -6.77
C LYS A 99 -10.40 12.74 -5.64
N LYS A 100 -9.75 12.29 -4.56
CA LYS A 100 -9.32 13.16 -3.45
C LYS A 100 -8.05 13.96 -3.75
N GLY A 101 -7.41 13.77 -4.89
CA GLY A 101 -6.17 14.46 -5.27
C GLY A 101 -4.93 14.00 -4.48
N LEU A 102 -5.01 12.85 -3.79
CA LEU A 102 -3.89 12.30 -3.01
C LEU A 102 -2.92 11.46 -3.86
N LEU A 103 -3.33 11.13 -5.09
CA LEU A 103 -2.55 10.39 -6.09
C LEU A 103 -2.22 11.29 -7.29
N LYS A 104 -1.87 12.56 -7.04
CA LYS A 104 -1.63 13.54 -8.10
C LYS A 104 -0.44 13.23 -9.02
N ALA A 105 0.49 12.37 -8.61
CA ALA A 105 1.73 12.16 -9.38
C ALA A 105 1.62 11.12 -10.52
N ALA A 106 0.45 10.55 -10.82
CA ALA A 106 0.35 9.62 -11.97
C ALA A 106 0.21 10.34 -13.32
N GLU A 107 -0.33 11.58 -13.33
CA GLU A 107 -0.58 12.32 -14.57
C GLU A 107 0.63 13.14 -15.05
N GLU A 108 1.64 13.39 -14.21
CA GLU A 108 2.86 14.14 -14.60
C GLU A 108 3.96 13.27 -15.25
N PHE A 109 3.77 11.95 -15.39
CA PHE A 109 4.79 11.04 -15.97
C PHE A 109 4.43 10.46 -17.35
N GLU A 110 3.26 10.79 -17.92
CA GLU A 110 2.91 10.43 -19.31
C GLU A 110 3.22 11.53 -20.34
N GLU A 111 3.79 12.68 -19.92
CA GLU A 111 4.00 13.84 -20.79
C GLU A 111 5.50 14.19 -21.04
N PHE A 112 6.41 13.21 -20.94
CA PHE A 112 7.82 13.34 -21.35
C PHE A 112 8.27 12.23 -22.30
#